data_AF-A0A959WJ17-F1
#
_entry.id   AF-A0A959WJ17-F1
#
_cell.length_a   1.000
_cell.length_b   1.000
_cell.length_c   1.000
_cell.angle_alpha   90.00
_cell.angle_beta   90.00
_cell.angle_gamma   90.00
#
_symmetry.space_group_name_H-M   'P 1'
#
loop_
_entity.id
_entity.type
_entity.pdbx_description
1 polymer ?
#
loop_
_entity_poly.entity_id
_entity_poly.type
_entity_poly.pdbx_seq_one_letter_code
_entity_poly.pdbx_strand_id
1 'polypeptide(L)'
;MPELHVTLADLARDPREVVTNLFAWARGDHDDAIAMALASSAPTLHSRNPTIWAWHGAGNGGVPTWVFPVSVEDARRFAASGPADLLPHAMRAAVDSGADAGRLRITDWHGWVALEVPGGDPELGQLALAEHLPDARVHLNPMPDGTVDRTRELTFQAGAGRPRDTGLGGLAAALDAHPLDVALALLRHGHPLDDRSVGPDLAPQLREMGAFAPPAAPPPAAAPEPPSIADDPCPNRRHARRVLQRLLRTGKVGPGHHTEFDHLYRGAPADQRHAALEVGEALVRAGLLGEKRNVGQRHVFINRAALPEVHALIERGESHHPAFDALWTAPISGPGPG
;
A
#
# COMPACT_ATOMS: atom_id res chain seq x y z
N MET A 1 30.68 -8.58 -13.08
CA MET A 1 31.10 -8.21 -11.71
C MET A 1 29.92 -8.42 -10.79
N PRO A 2 30.09 -8.90 -9.55
CA PRO A 2 28.97 -9.07 -8.62
C PRO A 2 28.29 -7.71 -8.36
N GLU A 3 26.97 -7.69 -8.34
CA GLU A 3 26.20 -6.51 -7.91
C GLU A 3 26.52 -6.23 -6.44
N LEU A 4 27.10 -5.06 -6.16
CA LEU A 4 27.27 -4.56 -4.81
C LEU A 4 25.90 -4.17 -4.27
N HIS A 5 25.41 -4.92 -3.29
CA HIS A 5 24.20 -4.57 -2.53
C HIS A 5 24.60 -3.81 -1.26
N VAL A 6 23.82 -2.78 -0.92
CA VAL A 6 23.98 -2.05 0.35
C VAL A 6 23.66 -3.00 1.50
N THR A 7 24.55 -3.09 2.48
CA THR A 7 24.39 -3.94 3.66
C THR A 7 23.93 -3.13 4.88
N LEU A 8 23.49 -3.80 5.95
CA LEU A 8 23.19 -3.12 7.22
C LEU A 8 24.40 -2.39 7.82
N ALA A 9 25.63 -2.86 7.55
CA ALA A 9 26.84 -2.19 8.01
C ALA A 9 27.05 -0.85 7.29
N ASP A 10 26.64 -0.76 6.03
CA ASP A 10 26.72 0.47 5.25
C ASP A 10 25.79 1.56 5.79
N LEU A 11 24.70 1.20 6.48
CA LEU A 11 23.78 2.16 7.11
C LEU A 11 24.39 2.98 8.26
N ALA A 12 25.61 2.63 8.68
CA ALA A 12 26.39 3.43 9.65
C ALA A 12 27.34 4.43 8.98
N ARG A 13 27.49 4.38 7.66
CA ARG A 13 28.37 5.26 6.87
C ARG A 13 27.58 6.43 6.29
N ASP A 14 28.31 7.37 5.73
CA ASP A 14 27.71 8.45 4.96
C ASP A 14 27.00 7.88 3.71
N PRO A 15 25.71 8.18 3.49
CA PRO A 15 24.96 7.63 2.36
C PRO A 15 25.54 8.03 1.00
N ARG A 16 26.16 9.21 0.87
CA ARG A 16 26.81 9.62 -0.39
C ARG A 16 28.04 8.77 -0.67
N GLU A 17 28.83 8.47 0.36
CA GLU A 17 29.94 7.52 0.24
C GLU A 17 29.44 6.13 -0.18
N VAL A 18 28.34 5.65 0.38
CA VAL A 18 27.77 4.34 0.02
C VAL A 18 27.25 4.34 -1.41
N VAL A 19 26.44 5.32 -1.79
CA VAL A 19 25.81 5.42 -3.12
C VAL A 19 26.85 5.56 -4.23
N THR A 20 27.91 6.35 -4.03
CA THR A 20 28.98 6.55 -5.03
C THR A 20 29.77 5.28 -5.34
N ASN A 21 29.76 4.30 -4.43
CA ASN A 21 30.39 2.99 -4.62
C ASN A 21 29.49 1.95 -5.30
N LEU A 22 28.22 2.28 -5.57
CA LEU A 22 27.29 1.37 -6.26
C LEU A 22 27.58 1.30 -7.76
N PHE A 23 27.34 0.12 -8.34
CA PHE A 23 27.54 -0.09 -9.77
C PHE A 23 26.63 0.78 -10.65
N ALA A 24 25.40 1.08 -10.18
CA ALA A 24 24.49 2.00 -10.85
C ALA A 24 25.09 3.41 -10.99
N TRP A 25 25.74 3.90 -9.92
CA TRP A 25 26.42 5.18 -9.93
C TRP A 25 27.55 5.24 -10.96
N ALA A 26 28.39 4.21 -11.01
CA ALA A 26 29.50 4.14 -11.97
C ALA A 26 29.05 4.14 -13.45
N ARG A 27 27.79 3.79 -13.73
CA ARG A 27 27.19 3.83 -15.08
C ARG A 27 26.48 5.15 -15.39
N GLY A 28 26.40 6.08 -14.44
CA GLY A 28 25.65 7.33 -14.56
C GLY A 28 24.17 7.21 -14.23
N ASP A 29 23.71 6.05 -13.74
CA ASP A 29 22.32 5.83 -13.32
C ASP A 29 22.15 6.26 -11.85
N HIS A 30 22.25 7.57 -11.61
CA HIS A 30 22.23 8.13 -10.25
C HIS A 30 20.90 7.88 -9.52
N ASP A 31 19.76 8.02 -10.21
CA ASP A 31 18.43 7.77 -9.66
C ASP A 31 18.30 6.34 -9.13
N ASP A 32 18.76 5.35 -9.89
CA ASP A 32 18.74 3.94 -9.50
C ASP A 32 19.63 3.70 -8.27
N ALA A 33 20.81 4.32 -8.21
CA ALA A 33 21.72 4.19 -7.07
C ALA A 33 21.09 4.77 -5.79
N ILE A 34 20.38 5.89 -5.90
CA ILE A 34 19.66 6.53 -4.79
C ILE A 34 18.44 5.71 -4.37
N ALA A 35 17.66 5.21 -5.34
CA ALA A 35 16.54 4.30 -5.08
C ALA A 35 16.99 3.03 -4.35
N MET A 36 18.15 2.47 -4.69
CA MET A 36 18.74 1.35 -3.95
C MET A 36 19.08 1.73 -2.50
N ALA A 37 19.61 2.92 -2.25
CA ALA A 37 19.94 3.38 -0.90
C ALA A 37 18.69 3.67 -0.06
N LEU A 38 17.65 4.27 -0.66
CA LEU A 38 16.32 4.44 -0.08
C LEU A 38 15.75 3.07 0.35
N ALA A 39 15.73 2.11 -0.58
CA ALA A 39 15.27 0.74 -0.32
C ALA A 39 16.01 0.05 0.83
N SER A 40 17.30 0.37 1.00
CA SER A 40 18.15 -0.25 2.01
C SER A 40 17.93 0.34 3.41
N SER A 41 17.60 1.63 3.49
CA SER A 41 17.33 2.30 4.76
C SER A 41 15.87 2.14 5.22
N ALA A 42 14.91 1.97 4.30
CA ALA A 42 13.49 1.86 4.58
C ALA A 42 13.12 0.82 5.67
N PRO A 43 13.69 -0.40 5.69
CA PRO A 43 13.39 -1.38 6.74
C PRO A 43 13.80 -0.93 8.15
N THR A 44 14.76 0.00 8.26
CA THR A 44 15.26 0.49 9.56
C THR A 44 14.36 1.52 10.21
N LEU A 45 13.38 2.06 9.47
CA LEU A 45 12.41 3.03 10.01
C LEU A 45 11.58 2.47 11.16
N HIS A 46 11.50 1.14 11.29
CA HIS A 46 10.85 0.45 12.40
C HIS A 46 11.78 0.12 13.58
N SER A 47 13.08 0.40 13.46
CA SER A 47 14.05 0.13 14.51
C SER A 47 14.00 1.19 15.61
N ARG A 48 14.54 0.88 16.78
CA ARG A 48 14.60 1.86 17.90
C ARG A 48 15.42 3.10 17.57
N ASN A 49 16.45 2.95 16.73
CA ASN A 49 17.34 4.02 16.32
C ASN A 49 17.36 4.06 14.78
N PRO A 50 16.29 4.58 14.15
CA PRO A 50 16.12 4.50 12.71
C PRO A 50 17.25 5.26 12.00
N THR A 51 17.74 4.71 10.89
CA THR A 51 18.61 5.45 9.97
C THR A 51 17.74 5.99 8.84
N ILE A 52 17.67 7.30 8.71
CA ILE A 52 16.91 7.98 7.67
C ILE A 52 17.92 8.54 6.69
N TRP A 53 18.08 7.85 5.58
CA TRP A 53 18.74 8.43 4.43
C TRP A 53 17.68 9.11 3.58
N ALA A 54 17.84 10.42 3.38
CA ALA A 54 16.99 11.25 2.55
C ALA A 54 17.88 12.06 1.57
N TRP A 55 17.26 12.54 0.50
CA TRP A 55 17.92 13.29 -0.55
C TRP A 55 17.17 14.57 -0.86
N HIS A 56 17.84 15.62 -1.32
CA HIS A 56 17.22 16.88 -1.69
C HIS A 56 17.72 17.41 -3.03
N GLY A 57 16.84 18.04 -3.79
CA GLY A 57 17.17 18.69 -5.06
C GLY A 57 16.04 19.60 -5.53
N ALA A 58 16.20 20.18 -6.71
CA ALA A 58 15.18 20.98 -7.37
C ALA A 58 14.17 20.06 -8.09
N GLY A 59 12.92 20.02 -7.63
CA GLY A 59 11.83 19.31 -8.28
C GLY A 59 11.16 20.10 -9.41
N ASN A 60 9.90 19.77 -9.68
CA ASN A 60 9.10 20.41 -10.73
C ASN A 60 9.06 21.94 -10.53
N GLY A 61 9.46 22.68 -11.57
CA GLY A 61 9.48 24.16 -11.52
C GLY A 61 10.56 24.74 -10.61
N GLY A 62 11.59 23.96 -10.25
CA GLY A 62 12.69 24.41 -9.40
C GLY A 62 12.35 24.50 -7.91
N VAL A 63 11.20 23.93 -7.50
CA VAL A 63 10.79 23.90 -6.09
C VAL A 63 11.73 22.95 -5.34
N PRO A 64 12.32 23.35 -4.19
CA PRO A 64 13.11 22.44 -3.37
C PRO A 64 12.27 21.21 -2.96
N THR A 65 12.83 20.02 -3.09
CA THR A 65 12.13 18.76 -2.87
C THR A 65 13.00 17.78 -2.10
N TRP A 66 12.43 17.10 -1.12
CA TRP A 66 13.09 16.08 -0.30
C TRP A 66 12.54 14.68 -0.61
N VAL A 67 13.38 13.69 -0.85
CA VAL A 67 13.00 12.30 -1.14
C VAL A 67 13.30 11.42 0.08
N PHE A 68 12.32 10.65 0.52
CA PHE A 68 12.36 9.86 1.75
C PHE A 68 12.31 8.35 1.51
N PRO A 69 12.86 7.53 2.43
CA PRO A 69 12.83 6.08 2.34
C PRO A 69 11.47 5.50 2.77
N VAL A 70 10.39 6.15 2.31
CA VAL A 70 9.00 5.75 2.50
C VAL A 70 8.44 5.47 1.13
N SER A 71 7.96 4.26 0.90
CA SER A 71 7.33 3.92 -0.38
C SER A 71 5.99 4.65 -0.52
N VAL A 72 5.57 4.91 -1.77
CA VAL A 72 4.24 5.46 -2.06
C VAL A 72 3.13 4.54 -1.51
N GLU A 73 3.34 3.23 -1.52
CA GLU A 73 2.40 2.26 -0.97
C GLU A 73 2.27 2.40 0.55
N ASP A 74 3.39 2.53 1.27
CA ASP A 74 3.38 2.74 2.72
C ASP A 74 2.71 4.06 3.10
N ALA A 75 2.98 5.12 2.34
CA ALA A 75 2.36 6.42 2.53
C ALA A 75 0.84 6.37 2.33
N ARG A 76 0.36 5.69 1.29
CA ARG A 76 -1.08 5.49 1.03
C ARG A 76 -1.76 4.62 2.07
N ARG A 77 -1.03 3.64 2.62
CA ARG A 77 -1.55 2.75 3.66
C ARG A 77 -1.61 3.43 5.02
N PHE A 78 -0.69 4.36 5.28
CA PHE A 78 -0.48 5.06 6.54
C PHE A 78 -0.69 4.14 7.76
N ALA A 79 0.18 3.14 7.90
CA ALA A 79 0.15 2.27 9.07
C ALA A 79 0.72 2.99 10.29
N ALA A 80 -0.04 2.99 11.37
CA ALA A 80 0.41 3.32 12.71
C ALA A 80 1.76 2.66 13.05
N SER A 81 2.77 3.44 13.42
CA SER A 81 4.13 2.97 13.73
C SER A 81 4.84 2.33 12.52
N GLY A 82 4.40 2.71 11.32
CA GLY A 82 4.99 2.33 10.04
C GLY A 82 5.98 3.35 9.50
N PRO A 83 6.58 3.09 8.33
CA PRO A 83 7.49 4.03 7.67
C PRO A 83 6.84 5.40 7.44
N ALA A 84 5.53 5.42 7.21
CA ALA A 84 4.75 6.63 6.96
C ALA A 84 4.64 7.56 8.18
N ASP A 85 4.85 7.08 9.41
CA ASP A 85 4.89 7.94 10.61
C ASP A 85 6.06 8.95 10.53
N LEU A 86 7.08 8.71 9.67
CA LEU A 86 8.15 9.69 9.38
C LEU A 86 7.62 10.99 8.75
N LEU A 87 6.58 10.91 7.92
CA LEU A 87 6.19 12.01 7.05
C LEU A 87 5.65 13.24 7.81
N PRO A 88 4.80 13.11 8.86
CA PRO A 88 4.45 14.25 9.72
C PRO A 88 5.65 14.93 10.40
N HIS A 89 6.70 14.18 10.75
CA HIS A 89 7.94 14.78 11.28
C HIS A 89 8.70 15.54 10.18
N ALA A 90 8.78 14.97 8.98
CA ALA A 90 9.39 15.62 7.83
C ALA A 90 8.68 16.93 7.43
N MET A 91 7.36 16.96 7.47
CA MET A 91 6.60 18.17 7.19
C MET A 91 6.83 19.27 8.24
N ARG A 92 6.88 18.92 9.52
CA ARG A 92 7.26 19.88 10.58
C ARG A 92 8.66 20.42 10.37
N ALA A 93 9.62 19.53 10.12
CA ALA A 93 11.00 19.91 9.85
C ALA A 93 11.11 20.86 8.64
N ALA A 94 10.32 20.64 7.59
CA ALA A 94 10.26 21.54 6.44
C ALA A 94 9.76 22.94 6.82
N VAL A 95 8.69 23.04 7.61
CA VAL A 95 8.14 24.33 8.07
C VAL A 95 9.15 25.04 8.97
N ASP A 96 9.78 24.33 9.90
CA ASP A 96 10.79 24.90 10.81
C ASP A 96 12.08 25.31 10.06
N SER A 97 12.38 24.68 8.93
CA SER A 97 13.44 25.10 8.01
C SER A 97 13.04 26.21 7.05
N GLY A 98 11.86 26.84 7.25
CA GLY A 98 11.41 28.01 6.49
C GLY A 98 10.49 27.72 5.30
N ALA A 99 10.04 26.48 5.10
CA ALA A 99 9.11 26.17 4.00
C ALA A 99 7.72 26.77 4.23
N ASP A 100 7.08 27.19 3.15
CA ASP A 100 5.68 27.64 3.13
C ASP A 100 4.74 26.45 3.34
N ALA A 101 4.22 26.33 4.57
CA ALA A 101 3.28 25.29 4.98
C ALA A 101 2.06 25.17 4.06
N GLY A 102 1.57 26.29 3.50
CA GLY A 102 0.40 26.30 2.63
C GLY A 102 0.66 25.69 1.25
N ARG A 103 1.93 25.58 0.86
CA ARG A 103 2.37 25.10 -0.44
C ARG A 103 3.13 23.77 -0.40
N LEU A 104 3.27 23.14 0.77
CA LEU A 104 3.80 21.78 0.88
C LEU A 104 2.97 20.80 0.05
N ARG A 105 3.64 19.90 -0.67
CA ARG A 105 2.99 18.82 -1.44
C ARG A 105 3.74 17.52 -1.29
N ILE A 106 3.00 16.41 -1.32
CA ILE A 106 3.57 15.07 -1.37
C ILE A 106 3.43 14.55 -2.79
N THR A 107 4.54 14.05 -3.33
CA THR A 107 4.65 13.57 -4.71
C THR A 107 5.35 12.21 -4.75
N ASP A 108 5.22 11.51 -5.87
CA ASP A 108 5.84 10.25 -6.20
C ASP A 108 7.11 10.51 -7.01
N TRP A 109 8.25 10.09 -6.47
CA TRP A 109 9.52 10.00 -7.19
C TRP A 109 9.94 8.53 -7.29
N HIS A 110 9.72 7.91 -8.45
CA HIS A 110 10.10 6.52 -8.72
C HIS A 110 9.62 5.48 -7.69
N GLY A 111 8.40 5.66 -7.16
CA GLY A 111 7.81 4.79 -6.14
C GLY A 111 8.17 5.17 -4.70
N TRP A 112 8.98 6.20 -4.51
CA TRP A 112 9.33 6.78 -3.21
C TRP A 112 8.59 8.10 -2.98
N VAL A 113 8.34 8.41 -1.72
CA VAL A 113 7.72 9.68 -1.35
C VAL A 113 8.73 10.81 -1.49
N ALA A 114 8.31 11.84 -2.21
CA ALA A 114 8.97 13.13 -2.29
C ALA A 114 8.09 14.24 -1.67
N LEU A 115 8.67 15.10 -0.85
CA LEU A 115 8.02 16.25 -0.23
C LEU A 115 8.54 17.53 -0.90
N GLU A 116 7.67 18.25 -1.59
CA GLU A 116 7.98 19.60 -2.10
C GLU A 116 7.94 20.60 -0.93
N VAL A 117 9.05 21.30 -0.71
CA VAL A 117 9.30 22.20 0.43
C VAL A 117 9.60 23.63 -0.05
N PRO A 118 8.62 24.33 -0.66
CA PRO A 118 8.83 25.66 -1.23
C PRO A 118 9.31 26.67 -0.19
N GLY A 119 10.49 27.26 -0.42
CA GLY A 119 11.12 28.22 0.49
C GLY A 119 11.96 27.59 1.60
N GLY A 120 11.95 26.25 1.74
CA GLY A 120 12.75 25.55 2.72
C GLY A 120 14.24 25.56 2.37
N ASP A 121 15.08 25.78 3.39
CA ASP A 121 16.53 25.64 3.28
C ASP A 121 16.93 24.17 3.58
N PRO A 122 17.60 23.46 2.66
CA PRO A 122 18.00 22.07 2.88
C PRO A 122 19.01 21.90 4.02
N GLU A 123 19.89 22.88 4.28
CA GLU A 123 20.87 22.79 5.37
C GLU A 123 20.17 22.86 6.73
N LEU A 124 19.19 23.77 6.87
CA LEU A 124 18.33 23.84 8.05
C LEU A 124 17.40 22.63 8.13
N GLY A 125 16.98 22.09 6.99
CA GLY A 125 16.11 20.92 6.90
C GLY A 125 16.69 19.68 7.57
N GLN A 126 17.99 19.42 7.39
CA GLN A 126 18.64 18.29 8.08
C GLN A 126 18.63 18.47 9.60
N LEU A 127 18.95 19.68 10.08
CA LEU A 127 18.97 19.99 11.51
C LEU A 127 17.57 19.85 12.12
N ALA A 128 16.56 20.41 11.46
CA ALA A 128 15.16 20.32 11.89
C ALA A 128 14.65 18.88 11.90
N LEU A 129 14.98 18.06 10.89
CA LEU A 129 14.64 16.64 10.88
C LEU A 129 15.25 15.90 12.07
N ALA A 130 16.52 16.16 12.39
CA ALA A 130 17.19 15.56 13.54
C ALA A 130 16.56 15.99 14.88
N GLU A 131 16.09 17.23 14.98
CA GLU A 131 15.39 17.73 16.17
C GLU A 131 14.03 17.05 16.37
N HIS A 132 13.26 16.86 15.30
CA HIS A 132 11.96 16.17 15.35
C HIS A 132 12.08 14.65 15.52
N LEU A 133 13.28 14.09 15.34
CA LEU A 133 13.58 12.66 15.39
C LEU A 133 14.89 12.42 16.17
N PRO A 134 14.91 12.72 17.48
CA PRO A 134 16.16 12.78 18.26
C PRO A 134 16.88 11.43 18.39
N ASP A 135 16.15 10.32 18.27
CA ASP A 135 16.72 8.97 18.33
C ASP A 135 17.17 8.45 16.94
N ALA A 136 16.92 9.21 15.88
CA ALA A 136 17.22 8.82 14.51
C ALA A 136 18.59 9.34 14.05
N ARG A 137 19.26 8.55 13.20
CA ARG A 137 20.41 9.02 12.41
C ARG A 137 19.88 9.56 11.09
N VAL A 138 19.77 10.89 11.00
CA VAL A 138 19.24 11.58 9.82
C VAL A 138 20.38 12.07 8.93
N HIS A 139 20.26 11.80 7.63
CA HIS A 139 21.10 12.38 6.60
C HIS A 139 20.20 12.92 5.48
N LEU A 140 20.37 14.20 5.12
CA LEU A 140 19.65 14.83 4.00
C LEU A 140 20.69 15.30 2.98
N ASN A 141 20.88 14.52 1.91
CA ASN A 141 22.01 14.70 0.99
C ASN A 141 21.59 15.38 -0.31
N PRO A 142 22.44 16.18 -0.94
CA PRO A 142 22.12 16.76 -2.24
C PRO A 142 22.02 15.67 -3.31
N MET A 143 21.05 15.82 -4.20
CA MET A 143 20.97 15.06 -5.45
C MET A 143 22.22 15.33 -6.30
N PRO A 144 22.75 14.34 -7.05
CA PRO A 144 24.04 14.47 -7.72
C PRO A 144 24.05 15.49 -8.86
N ASP A 145 22.94 15.58 -9.59
CA ASP A 145 22.65 16.58 -10.62
C ASP A 145 21.88 17.79 -10.06
N GLY A 146 21.54 17.74 -8.77
CA GLY A 146 20.77 18.77 -8.08
C GLY A 146 19.29 18.77 -8.44
N THR A 147 18.75 17.76 -9.14
CA THR A 147 17.34 17.71 -9.53
C THR A 147 16.60 16.51 -8.93
N VAL A 148 15.29 16.68 -8.71
CA VAL A 148 14.33 15.63 -8.35
C VAL A 148 13.28 15.63 -9.45
N ASP A 149 13.67 15.18 -10.64
CA ASP A 149 12.82 15.29 -11.81
C ASP A 149 11.64 14.29 -11.77
N ARG A 150 10.62 14.57 -12.60
CA ARG A 150 9.50 13.65 -12.89
C ARG A 150 8.64 13.28 -11.69
N THR A 151 8.56 14.12 -10.67
CA THR A 151 7.63 13.88 -9.58
C THR A 151 6.17 13.94 -10.06
N ARG A 152 5.31 13.10 -9.49
CA ARG A 152 3.86 13.09 -9.77
C ARG A 152 3.07 13.36 -8.51
N GLU A 153 2.04 14.17 -8.59
CA GLU A 153 1.18 14.44 -7.43
C GLU A 153 0.58 13.15 -6.87
N LEU A 154 0.74 12.93 -5.56
CA LEU A 154 0.11 11.81 -4.87
C LEU A 154 -1.28 12.20 -4.40
N THR A 155 -2.25 11.33 -4.68
CA THR A 155 -3.59 11.38 -4.11
C THR A 155 -3.74 10.30 -3.06
N PHE A 156 -4.39 10.67 -1.96
CA PHE A 156 -4.70 9.77 -0.86
C PHE A 156 -6.20 9.51 -0.81
N GLN A 157 -6.57 8.29 -0.42
CA GLN A 157 -7.97 7.91 -0.26
C GLN A 157 -8.41 8.17 1.18
N ALA A 158 -9.59 8.76 1.34
CA ALA A 158 -10.28 8.86 2.62
C ALA A 158 -10.44 7.46 3.25
N GLY A 159 -10.34 7.39 4.57
CA GLY A 159 -10.46 6.12 5.32
C GLY A 159 -9.31 5.13 5.12
N ALA A 160 -8.30 5.44 4.30
CA ALA A 160 -7.07 4.65 4.26
C ALA A 160 -6.22 4.95 5.51
N GLY A 161 -5.66 3.90 6.09
CA GLY A 161 -5.06 3.94 7.42
C GLY A 161 -5.70 2.94 8.37
N ARG A 162 -4.91 2.33 9.25
CA ARG A 162 -5.49 1.56 10.36
C ARG A 162 -6.00 2.59 11.38
N PRO A 163 -7.29 2.60 11.75
CA PRO A 163 -7.79 3.60 12.68
C PRO A 163 -7.00 3.53 13.99
N ARG A 164 -6.51 4.68 14.43
CA ARG A 164 -6.10 4.93 15.81
C ARG A 164 -7.21 5.77 16.44
N ASP A 165 -7.53 5.52 17.70
CA ASP A 165 -8.55 6.29 18.41
C ASP A 165 -8.05 7.69 18.82
N THR A 166 -6.75 7.99 18.62
CA THR A 166 -6.08 9.22 19.07
C THR A 166 -5.12 9.78 18.03
N GLY A 167 -4.63 11.01 18.26
CA GLY A 167 -3.63 11.66 17.41
C GLY A 167 -4.15 11.98 16.02
N LEU A 168 -3.23 12.01 15.05
CA LEU A 168 -3.54 12.27 13.64
C LEU A 168 -4.49 11.22 13.04
N GLY A 169 -4.36 9.95 13.43
CA GLY A 169 -5.24 8.88 12.96
C GLY A 169 -6.68 9.03 13.44
N GLY A 170 -6.88 9.42 14.71
CA GLY A 170 -8.21 9.67 15.28
C GLY A 170 -8.87 10.90 14.65
N LEU A 171 -8.11 11.97 14.43
CA LEU A 171 -8.60 13.15 13.74
C LEU A 171 -8.94 12.86 12.27
N ALA A 172 -8.11 12.09 11.56
CA ALA A 172 -8.38 11.66 10.19
C ALA A 172 -9.66 10.82 10.07
N ALA A 173 -9.87 9.88 11.00
CA ALA A 173 -11.11 9.12 11.07
C ALA A 173 -12.32 10.04 11.34
N ALA A 174 -12.19 11.01 12.24
CA ALA A 174 -13.25 11.98 12.53
C ALA A 174 -13.59 12.88 11.34
N LEU A 175 -12.63 13.11 10.42
CA LEU A 175 -12.76 13.94 9.23
C LEU A 175 -13.12 13.16 7.95
N ASP A 176 -13.14 11.82 7.99
CA ASP A 176 -13.19 10.96 6.80
C ASP A 176 -12.12 11.37 5.77
N ALA A 177 -10.88 11.48 6.23
CA ALA A 177 -9.74 11.95 5.45
C ALA A 177 -8.53 11.02 5.63
N HIS A 178 -7.51 11.19 4.78
CA HIS A 178 -6.23 10.51 4.98
C HIS A 178 -5.37 11.26 6.02
N PRO A 179 -4.63 10.56 6.91
CA PRO A 179 -3.80 11.22 7.92
C PRO A 179 -2.81 12.26 7.37
N LEU A 180 -2.19 12.00 6.22
CA LEU A 180 -1.27 12.97 5.60
C LEU A 180 -1.99 14.22 5.08
N ASP A 181 -3.23 14.12 4.61
CA ASP A 181 -4.01 15.30 4.21
C ASP A 181 -4.36 16.16 5.42
N VAL A 182 -4.69 15.51 6.55
CA VAL A 182 -4.93 16.19 7.83
C VAL A 182 -3.67 16.89 8.32
N ALA A 183 -2.49 16.25 8.24
CA ALA A 183 -1.23 16.86 8.65
C ALA A 183 -0.91 18.12 7.82
N LEU A 184 -1.08 18.06 6.49
CA LEU A 184 -0.90 19.21 5.62
C LEU A 184 -1.90 20.34 5.93
N ALA A 185 -3.16 19.99 6.19
CA ALA A 185 -4.18 20.97 6.56
C ALA A 185 -3.86 21.66 7.90
N LEU A 186 -3.48 20.90 8.92
CA LEU A 186 -3.09 21.44 10.23
C LEU A 186 -1.93 22.43 10.10
N LEU A 187 -0.87 22.06 9.38
CA LEU A 187 0.29 22.95 9.15
C LEU A 187 -0.10 24.21 8.39
N ARG A 188 -0.91 24.10 7.34
CA ARG A 188 -1.42 25.26 6.57
C ARG A 188 -2.17 26.26 7.46
N HIS A 189 -2.85 25.78 8.50
CA HIS A 189 -3.59 26.59 9.46
C HIS A 189 -2.79 26.93 10.73
N GLY A 190 -1.48 26.63 10.76
CA GLY A 190 -0.60 26.97 11.87
C GLY A 190 -0.80 26.11 13.13
N HIS A 191 -1.43 24.95 13.00
CA HIS A 191 -1.58 24.00 14.10
C HIS A 191 -0.34 23.09 14.20
N PRO A 192 0.16 22.82 15.42
CA PRO A 192 1.23 21.86 15.62
C PRO A 192 0.76 20.42 15.32
N LEU A 193 1.69 19.53 14.97
CA LEU A 193 1.43 18.10 14.71
C LEU A 193 1.83 17.18 15.87
N ASP A 194 1.91 17.68 17.10
CA ASP A 194 2.21 16.82 18.25
C ASP A 194 0.97 16.01 18.70
N ASP A 195 1.17 14.76 19.09
CA ASP A 195 0.07 13.85 19.44
C ASP A 195 -0.83 14.35 20.58
N ARG A 196 -0.35 15.28 21.41
CA ARG A 196 -1.13 15.83 22.54
C ARG A 196 -2.07 16.94 22.10
N SER A 197 -1.72 17.67 21.05
CA SER A 197 -2.55 18.75 20.49
C SER A 197 -3.49 18.25 19.39
N VAL A 198 -3.14 17.16 18.72
CA VAL A 198 -3.95 16.59 17.63
C VAL A 198 -4.94 15.56 18.18
N GLY A 199 -6.22 15.88 18.12
CA GLY A 199 -7.30 14.98 18.53
C GLY A 199 -8.60 15.21 17.75
N PRO A 200 -9.57 14.29 17.86
CA PRO A 200 -10.84 14.36 17.11
C PRO A 200 -11.65 15.63 17.40
N ASP A 201 -11.43 16.27 18.54
CA ASP A 201 -12.07 17.53 18.94
C ASP A 201 -11.69 18.72 18.04
N LEU A 202 -10.61 18.63 17.25
CA LEU A 202 -10.25 19.64 16.24
C LEU A 202 -11.07 19.51 14.94
N ALA A 203 -11.81 18.41 14.74
CA ALA A 203 -12.53 18.17 13.49
C ALA A 203 -13.58 19.25 13.16
N PRO A 204 -14.40 19.77 14.11
CA PRO A 204 -15.32 20.87 13.84
C PRO A 204 -14.59 22.13 13.38
N GLN A 205 -13.50 22.50 14.06
CA GLN A 205 -12.71 23.70 13.72
C GLN A 205 -12.12 23.59 12.31
N LEU A 206 -11.54 22.45 11.93
CA LEU A 206 -11.00 22.25 10.58
C LEU A 206 -12.07 22.32 9.49
N ARG A 207 -13.29 21.86 9.78
CA ARG A 207 -14.43 22.00 8.86
C ARG A 207 -14.90 23.44 8.74
N GLU A 208 -14.97 24.19 9.84
CA GLU A 208 -15.32 25.62 9.84
C GLU A 208 -14.32 26.45 9.03
N MET A 209 -13.03 26.07 9.05
CA MET A 209 -11.99 26.68 8.23
C MET A 209 -12.05 26.26 6.74
N GLY A 210 -12.96 25.35 6.37
CA GLY A 210 -13.09 24.84 5.00
C GLY A 210 -11.97 23.91 4.56
N ALA A 211 -11.19 23.36 5.49
CA ALA A 211 -10.11 22.43 5.17
C ALA A 211 -10.64 21.07 4.68
N PHE A 212 -11.81 20.66 5.18
CA PHE A 212 -12.47 19.42 4.82
C PHE A 212 -13.97 19.66 4.64
N ALA A 213 -14.56 18.96 3.68
CA ALA A 213 -16.01 18.95 3.53
C ALA A 213 -16.67 18.34 4.77
N PRO A 214 -17.89 18.79 5.14
CA PRO A 214 -18.69 18.01 6.07
C PRO A 214 -18.87 16.60 5.51
N PRO A 215 -18.89 15.56 6.38
CA PRO A 215 -19.07 14.19 5.92
C PRO A 215 -20.34 14.15 5.09
N ALA A 216 -20.26 13.51 3.91
CA ALA A 216 -21.47 13.24 3.14
C ALA A 216 -22.46 12.55 4.08
N ALA A 217 -23.76 12.88 3.95
CA ALA A 217 -24.78 12.14 4.68
C ALA A 217 -24.51 10.64 4.49
N PRO A 218 -24.51 9.84 5.58
CA PRO A 218 -24.14 8.44 5.49
C PRO A 218 -24.93 7.83 4.34
N PRO A 219 -24.27 7.19 3.37
CA PRO A 219 -24.98 6.53 2.29
C PRO A 219 -26.02 5.60 2.92
N PRO A 220 -27.22 5.43 2.31
CA PRO A 220 -28.21 4.49 2.82
C PRO A 220 -27.51 3.17 3.10
N ALA A 221 -27.72 2.63 4.31
CA ALA A 221 -26.97 1.51 4.89
C ALA A 221 -26.51 0.56 3.78
N ALA A 222 -25.21 0.54 3.52
CA ALA A 222 -24.64 -0.28 2.48
C ALA A 222 -25.15 -1.72 2.68
N ALA A 223 -25.55 -2.37 1.59
CA ALA A 223 -25.92 -3.78 1.64
C ALA A 223 -24.82 -4.53 2.42
N PRO A 224 -25.20 -5.44 3.34
CA PRO A 224 -24.23 -6.12 4.20
C PRO A 224 -23.10 -6.67 3.34
N GLU A 225 -21.85 -6.36 3.71
CA GLU A 225 -20.68 -6.84 2.98
C GLU A 225 -20.76 -8.37 2.82
N PRO A 226 -20.46 -8.90 1.62
CA PRO A 226 -20.49 -10.34 1.42
C PRO A 226 -19.52 -11.01 2.42
N PRO A 227 -19.90 -12.17 3.00
CA PRO A 227 -19.06 -12.83 3.98
C PRO A 227 -17.69 -13.17 3.39
N SER A 228 -16.65 -13.01 4.21
CA SER A 228 -15.29 -13.39 3.85
C SER A 228 -15.25 -14.86 3.41
N ILE A 229 -14.23 -15.26 2.64
CA ILE A 229 -14.08 -16.67 2.23
C ILE A 229 -14.04 -17.60 3.46
N ALA A 230 -13.46 -17.14 4.59
CA ALA A 230 -13.41 -17.94 5.80
C ALA A 230 -14.79 -18.11 6.46
N ASP A 231 -15.62 -17.08 6.40
CA ASP A 231 -16.94 -17.02 7.04
C ASP A 231 -18.07 -17.58 6.16
N ASP A 232 -17.75 -18.03 4.95
CA ASP A 232 -18.72 -18.66 4.06
C ASP A 232 -19.30 -19.92 4.73
N PRO A 233 -20.62 -19.99 4.98
CA PRO A 233 -21.23 -21.12 5.69
C PRO A 233 -21.18 -22.42 4.88
N CYS A 234 -20.99 -22.37 3.56
CA CYS A 234 -20.89 -23.56 2.72
C CYS A 234 -19.41 -24.00 2.56
N PRO A 235 -19.00 -25.16 3.11
CA PRO A 235 -17.62 -25.64 2.99
C PRO A 235 -17.13 -25.83 1.55
N ASN A 236 -18.02 -26.32 0.67
CA ASN A 236 -17.70 -26.54 -0.74
C ASN A 236 -17.51 -25.23 -1.50
N ARG A 237 -18.38 -24.24 -1.26
CA ARG A 237 -18.24 -22.90 -1.84
C ARG A 237 -16.96 -22.22 -1.35
N ARG A 238 -16.66 -22.32 -0.05
CA ARG A 238 -15.39 -21.86 0.53
C ARG A 238 -14.18 -22.51 -0.14
N HIS A 239 -14.21 -23.81 -0.39
CA HIS A 239 -13.14 -24.52 -1.09
C HIS A 239 -12.97 -24.00 -2.52
N ALA A 240 -14.07 -23.89 -3.29
CA ALA A 240 -14.07 -23.33 -4.64
C ALA A 240 -13.45 -21.92 -4.69
N ARG A 241 -13.88 -21.02 -3.79
CA ARG A 241 -13.36 -19.65 -3.67
C ARG A 241 -11.86 -19.62 -3.44
N ARG A 242 -11.34 -20.45 -2.51
CA ARG A 242 -9.89 -20.56 -2.23
C ARG A 242 -9.11 -21.07 -3.44
N VAL A 243 -9.63 -22.09 -4.12
CA VAL A 243 -8.99 -22.68 -5.31
C VAL A 243 -8.86 -21.63 -6.41
N LEU A 244 -9.95 -20.94 -6.74
CA LEU A 244 -9.97 -19.93 -7.80
C LEU A 244 -9.09 -18.72 -7.44
N GLN A 245 -9.14 -18.22 -6.20
CA GLN A 245 -8.28 -17.13 -5.74
C GLN A 245 -6.79 -17.50 -5.84
N ARG A 246 -6.43 -18.74 -5.49
CA ARG A 246 -5.06 -19.26 -5.63
C ARG A 246 -4.62 -19.35 -7.09
N LEU A 247 -5.49 -19.81 -7.98
CA LEU A 247 -5.19 -19.93 -9.41
C LEU A 247 -5.02 -18.54 -10.06
N LEU A 248 -5.86 -17.56 -9.71
CA LEU A 248 -5.70 -16.17 -10.15
C LEU A 248 -4.37 -15.58 -9.69
N ARG A 249 -4.05 -15.71 -8.39
CA ARG A 249 -2.81 -15.21 -7.82
C ARG A 249 -1.55 -15.81 -8.46
N THR A 250 -1.65 -17.05 -8.96
CA THR A 250 -0.54 -17.75 -9.64
C THR A 250 -0.57 -17.61 -11.16
N GLY A 251 -1.45 -16.75 -11.70
CA GLY A 251 -1.54 -16.45 -13.13
C GLY A 251 -2.00 -17.63 -13.99
N LYS A 252 -2.72 -18.60 -13.42
CA LYS A 252 -3.20 -19.81 -14.12
C LYS A 252 -4.45 -19.54 -14.95
N VAL A 253 -4.35 -18.56 -15.85
CA VAL A 253 -5.46 -18.08 -16.70
C VAL A 253 -5.16 -18.39 -18.16
N GLY A 254 -6.08 -19.12 -18.80
CA GLY A 254 -5.95 -19.57 -20.19
C GLY A 254 -5.09 -20.83 -20.39
N PRO A 255 -5.17 -21.47 -21.57
CA PRO A 255 -4.59 -22.80 -21.82
C PRO A 255 -3.05 -22.86 -21.75
N GLY A 256 -2.39 -21.72 -21.92
CA GLY A 256 -0.93 -21.58 -21.77
C GLY A 256 -0.44 -21.70 -20.33
N HIS A 257 -1.32 -21.46 -19.34
CA HIS A 257 -0.96 -21.41 -17.92
C HIS A 257 -1.84 -22.34 -17.10
N HIS A 258 -1.45 -23.61 -17.02
CA HIS A 258 -2.22 -24.66 -16.36
C HIS A 258 -1.49 -25.28 -15.16
N THR A 259 -2.23 -26.09 -14.40
CA THR A 259 -1.73 -26.90 -13.29
C THR A 259 -2.41 -28.27 -13.30
N GLU A 260 -1.80 -29.28 -12.67
CA GLU A 260 -2.40 -30.61 -12.55
C GLU A 260 -3.72 -30.54 -11.77
N PHE A 261 -4.74 -31.30 -12.19
CA PHE A 261 -6.05 -31.32 -11.54
C PHE A 261 -5.98 -31.71 -10.06
N ASP A 262 -5.06 -32.60 -9.72
CA ASP A 262 -4.83 -33.06 -8.34
C ASP A 262 -4.44 -31.93 -7.38
N HIS A 263 -3.92 -30.82 -7.91
CA HIS A 263 -3.61 -29.65 -7.09
C HIS A 263 -4.86 -28.93 -6.57
N LEU A 264 -6.04 -29.14 -7.17
CA LEU A 264 -7.27 -28.48 -6.72
C LEU A 264 -7.63 -28.89 -5.28
N TYR A 265 -7.54 -30.18 -4.95
CA TYR A 265 -7.84 -30.71 -3.62
C TYR A 265 -6.62 -30.85 -2.70
N ARG A 266 -5.42 -30.45 -3.16
CA ARG A 266 -4.22 -30.44 -2.31
C ARG A 266 -4.41 -29.45 -1.14
N GLY A 267 -4.35 -29.98 0.08
CA GLY A 267 -4.57 -29.24 1.33
C GLY A 267 -5.96 -29.45 1.96
N ALA A 268 -6.87 -30.17 1.30
CA ALA A 268 -8.11 -30.61 1.94
C ALA A 268 -7.82 -31.69 3.01
N PRO A 269 -8.50 -31.65 4.18
CA PRO A 269 -8.50 -32.76 5.14
C PRO A 269 -8.80 -34.10 4.47
N ALA A 270 -8.26 -35.20 4.99
CA ALA A 270 -8.35 -36.52 4.35
C ALA A 270 -9.80 -36.98 4.13
N ASP A 271 -10.68 -36.71 5.09
CA ASP A 271 -12.12 -36.94 5.07
C ASP A 271 -12.89 -36.05 4.09
N GLN A 272 -12.31 -34.92 3.67
CA GLN A 272 -12.93 -33.94 2.76
C GLN A 272 -12.40 -34.01 1.32
N ARG A 273 -11.43 -34.89 1.03
CA ARG A 273 -10.81 -34.97 -0.30
C ARG A 273 -11.80 -35.31 -1.40
N HIS A 274 -12.78 -36.17 -1.13
CA HIS A 274 -13.80 -36.53 -2.11
C HIS A 274 -14.68 -35.32 -2.46
N ALA A 275 -15.17 -34.59 -1.46
CA ALA A 275 -15.94 -33.36 -1.69
C ALA A 275 -15.12 -32.28 -2.43
N ALA A 276 -13.83 -32.14 -2.09
CA ALA A 276 -12.93 -31.22 -2.78
C ALA A 276 -12.72 -31.61 -4.27
N LEU A 277 -12.62 -32.91 -4.56
CA LEU A 277 -12.58 -33.42 -5.93
C LEU A 277 -13.87 -33.10 -6.68
N GLU A 278 -15.05 -33.35 -6.07
CA GLU A 278 -16.35 -33.03 -6.66
C GLU A 278 -16.51 -31.53 -6.97
N VAL A 279 -16.01 -30.67 -6.09
CA VAL A 279 -15.96 -29.22 -6.34
C VAL A 279 -15.08 -28.90 -7.55
N GLY A 280 -13.90 -29.51 -7.66
CA GLY A 280 -13.03 -29.37 -8.83
C GLY A 280 -13.73 -29.76 -10.13
N GLU A 281 -14.46 -30.88 -10.13
CA GLU A 281 -15.24 -31.35 -11.28
C GLU A 281 -16.42 -30.42 -11.61
N ALA A 282 -17.09 -29.87 -10.59
CA ALA A 282 -18.14 -28.90 -10.80
C ALA A 282 -17.62 -27.58 -11.41
N LEU A 283 -16.43 -27.12 -11.00
CA LEU A 283 -15.78 -25.95 -11.60
C LEU A 283 -15.45 -26.15 -13.09
N VAL A 284 -15.04 -27.37 -13.49
CA VAL A 284 -14.83 -27.73 -14.89
C VAL A 284 -16.15 -27.80 -15.65
N ARG A 285 -17.17 -28.51 -15.11
CA ARG A 285 -18.50 -28.61 -15.73
C ARG A 285 -19.17 -27.24 -15.89
N ALA A 286 -18.90 -26.31 -14.98
CA ALA A 286 -19.37 -24.93 -15.06
C ALA A 286 -18.62 -24.05 -16.06
N GLY A 287 -17.57 -24.57 -16.71
CA GLY A 287 -16.74 -23.82 -17.65
C GLY A 287 -15.88 -22.73 -16.99
N LEU A 288 -15.84 -22.66 -15.65
CA LEU A 288 -14.96 -21.75 -14.90
C LEU A 288 -13.49 -22.19 -15.02
N LEU A 289 -13.27 -23.51 -15.07
CA LEU A 289 -11.98 -24.11 -15.41
C LEU A 289 -12.05 -24.78 -16.78
N GLY A 290 -11.07 -24.48 -17.63
CA GLY A 290 -10.83 -25.23 -18.86
C GLY A 290 -9.90 -26.41 -18.61
N GLU A 291 -10.07 -27.49 -19.38
CA GLU A 291 -9.19 -28.66 -19.34
C GLU A 291 -8.19 -28.67 -20.51
N LYS A 292 -6.95 -29.04 -20.20
CA LYS A 292 -5.95 -29.43 -21.19
C LYS A 292 -5.62 -30.91 -21.00
N ARG A 293 -5.99 -31.74 -21.96
CA ARG A 293 -5.68 -33.18 -21.97
C ARG A 293 -4.26 -33.39 -22.48
N ASN A 294 -3.33 -33.66 -21.57
CA ASN A 294 -2.01 -34.19 -21.91
C ASN A 294 -2.03 -35.72 -21.70
N VAL A 295 -1.17 -36.46 -22.41
CA VAL A 295 -1.13 -37.94 -22.35
C VAL A 295 -0.94 -38.40 -20.90
N GLY A 296 -2.02 -38.90 -20.28
CA GLY A 296 -2.01 -39.47 -18.92
C GLY A 296 -2.25 -38.50 -17.76
N GLN A 297 -2.35 -37.18 -17.98
CA GLN A 297 -2.56 -36.21 -16.89
C GLN A 297 -3.57 -35.13 -17.26
N ARG A 298 -4.58 -34.92 -16.39
CA ARG A 298 -5.55 -33.82 -16.51
C ARG A 298 -4.94 -32.55 -15.94
N HIS A 299 -4.90 -31.52 -16.76
CA HIS A 299 -4.50 -30.19 -16.33
C HIS A 299 -5.65 -29.21 -16.48
N VAL A 300 -5.71 -28.23 -15.58
CA VAL A 300 -6.75 -27.20 -15.57
C VAL A 300 -6.16 -25.81 -15.50
N PHE A 301 -6.92 -24.85 -16.01
CA PHE A 301 -6.64 -23.42 -16.01
C PHE A 301 -7.95 -22.64 -15.86
N ILE A 302 -7.91 -21.41 -15.37
CA ILE A 302 -9.08 -20.53 -15.37
C ILE A 302 -9.43 -20.16 -16.81
N ASN A 303 -10.68 -20.42 -17.21
CA ASN A 303 -11.17 -20.00 -18.51
C ASN A 303 -11.26 -18.46 -18.55
N ARG A 304 -10.53 -17.83 -19.47
CA ARG A 304 -10.49 -16.36 -19.58
C ARG A 304 -11.87 -15.76 -19.81
N ALA A 305 -12.75 -16.45 -20.53
CA ALA A 305 -14.10 -16.00 -20.79
C ALA A 305 -14.99 -16.01 -19.53
N ALA A 306 -14.64 -16.80 -18.53
CA ALA A 306 -15.39 -16.96 -17.27
C ALA A 306 -14.82 -16.11 -16.12
N LEU A 307 -13.91 -15.17 -16.41
CA LEU A 307 -13.31 -14.31 -15.38
C LEU A 307 -14.36 -13.52 -14.59
N PRO A 308 -15.39 -12.89 -15.20
CA PRO A 308 -16.43 -12.20 -14.45
C PRO A 308 -17.13 -13.09 -13.42
N GLU A 309 -17.48 -14.32 -13.79
CA GLU A 309 -18.13 -15.30 -12.93
C GLU A 309 -17.18 -15.83 -11.84
N VAL A 310 -15.90 -16.01 -12.17
CA VAL A 310 -14.86 -16.37 -11.18
C VAL A 310 -14.72 -15.27 -10.13
N HIS A 311 -14.70 -13.99 -10.54
CA HIS A 311 -14.68 -12.85 -9.62
C HIS A 311 -15.94 -12.82 -8.75
N ALA A 312 -17.13 -12.96 -9.35
CA ALA A 312 -18.39 -13.04 -8.62
C ALA A 312 -18.38 -14.14 -7.54
N LEU A 313 -17.90 -15.34 -7.88
CA LEU A 313 -17.81 -16.45 -6.95
C LEU A 313 -16.80 -16.18 -5.84
N ILE A 314 -15.61 -15.66 -6.14
CA ILE A 314 -14.58 -15.35 -5.14
C ILE A 314 -15.06 -14.26 -4.17
N GLU A 315 -15.58 -13.16 -4.70
CA GLU A 315 -15.92 -11.96 -3.94
C GLU A 315 -17.22 -12.15 -3.15
N ARG A 316 -18.26 -12.68 -3.80
CA ARG A 316 -19.62 -12.73 -3.24
C ARG A 316 -20.11 -14.13 -2.92
N GLY A 317 -19.41 -15.18 -3.34
CA GLY A 317 -19.91 -16.55 -3.24
C GLY A 317 -21.05 -16.83 -4.23
N GLU A 318 -21.23 -15.98 -5.23
CA GLU A 318 -22.32 -16.10 -6.20
C GLU A 318 -21.90 -16.93 -7.41
N SER A 319 -22.73 -17.89 -7.78
CA SER A 319 -22.73 -18.43 -9.13
C SER A 319 -24.13 -18.93 -9.47
N HIS A 320 -24.50 -18.83 -10.74
CA HIS A 320 -25.81 -19.24 -11.25
C HIS A 320 -25.73 -20.57 -12.02
N HIS A 321 -24.58 -21.25 -11.97
CA HIS A 321 -24.39 -22.45 -12.76
C HIS A 321 -24.99 -23.67 -12.04
N PRO A 322 -25.89 -24.44 -12.68
CA PRO A 322 -26.64 -25.52 -12.03
C PRO A 322 -25.76 -26.68 -11.53
N ALA A 323 -24.53 -26.79 -12.02
CA ALA A 323 -23.55 -27.76 -11.52
C ALA A 323 -23.22 -27.60 -10.02
N PHE A 324 -23.56 -26.47 -9.42
CA PHE A 324 -23.30 -26.21 -8.01
C PHE A 324 -24.52 -26.36 -7.10
N ASP A 325 -25.74 -26.48 -7.64
CA ASP A 325 -26.99 -26.49 -6.85
C ASP A 325 -27.01 -27.60 -5.79
N ALA A 326 -26.47 -28.77 -6.14
CA ALA A 326 -26.37 -29.91 -5.22
C ALA A 326 -25.16 -29.82 -4.25
N LEU A 327 -24.18 -28.98 -4.56
CA LEU A 327 -22.93 -28.85 -3.79
C LEU A 327 -22.97 -27.72 -2.76
N TRP A 328 -23.78 -26.69 -3.00
CA TRP A 328 -23.96 -25.59 -2.06
C TRP A 328 -24.97 -25.95 -0.98
N THR A 329 -24.47 -26.48 0.13
CA THR A 329 -25.27 -26.89 1.30
C THR A 329 -25.84 -25.72 2.11
N ALA A 330 -25.51 -24.47 1.77
CA ALA A 330 -26.05 -23.27 2.41
C ALA A 330 -26.37 -22.22 1.33
N PRO A 331 -27.48 -21.45 1.48
CA PRO A 331 -27.84 -20.40 0.54
C PRO A 331 -26.72 -19.35 0.43
N ILE A 332 -26.72 -18.62 -0.67
CA ILE A 332 -25.86 -17.44 -0.81
C ILE A 332 -26.32 -16.44 0.25
N SER A 333 -25.39 -15.93 1.05
CA SER A 333 -25.67 -14.84 1.97
C SER A 333 -25.84 -13.57 1.14
N GLY A 334 -27.03 -13.36 0.59
CA GLY A 334 -27.43 -12.18 -0.18
C GLY A 334 -28.86 -11.79 0.17
N PRO A 335 -29.26 -10.53 -0.09
CA PRO A 335 -30.62 -10.08 0.18
C PRO A 335 -31.58 -11.01 -0.57
N GLY A 336 -32.57 -11.55 0.13
CA GLY A 336 -33.58 -12.43 -0.46
C GLY A 336 -34.20 -11.81 -1.73
N PRO A 337 -34.80 -12.61 -2.62
CA PRO A 337 -35.38 -12.11 -3.86
C PRO A 337 -36.32 -10.94 -3.56
N GLY A 338 -35.91 -9.74 -4.00
CA GLY A 338 -36.71 -8.52 -3.97
C GLY A 338 -37.69 -8.48 -5.13
#